data_AF-A0A960XPN3-F1
#
_entry.id   AF-A0A960XPN3-F1
#
_cell.length_a   1.000
_cell.length_b   1.000
_cell.length_c   1.000
_cell.angle_alpha   90.00
_cell.angle_beta   90.00
_cell.angle_gamma   90.00
#
_symmetry.space_group_name_H-M   'P 1'
#
loop_
_entity.id
_entity.type
_entity.pdbx_description
1 polymer ?
#
loop_
_entity_poly.entity_id
_entity_poly.type
_entity_poly.pdbx_seq_one_letter_code
_entity_poly.pdbx_strand_id
1 'polypeptide(L)'
;HLLLTSRAPWHGAVKFDRPRHRDLFRLPVDYPRINQFPEWFTAAAGQAYRVRLGAGAAPQIRTGEALIAGESCALPGDGAVVWWTIETRAK
;
A
#
# COMPACT_ATOMS: atom_id res chain seq x y z
N HIS A 1 6.75 -1.94 -4.86
CA HIS A 1 7.18 -0.56 -4.57
C HIS A 1 6.06 0.39 -4.96
N LEU A 2 5.88 1.50 -4.23
CA LEU A 2 4.96 2.59 -4.57
C LEU A 2 5.77 3.89 -4.63
N LEU A 3 5.55 4.70 -5.67
CA LEU A 3 6.22 5.99 -5.86
C LEU A 3 5.14 7.08 -5.88
N LEU A 4 5.35 8.14 -5.11
CA LEU A 4 4.44 9.28 -5.02
C LEU A 4 5.23 10.57 -5.25
N THR A 5 4.68 11.47 -6.07
CA THR A 5 5.23 12.81 -6.32
C THR A 5 4.08 13.80 -6.49
N SER A 6 4.34 15.06 -6.14
CA SER A 6 3.38 16.15 -6.30
C SER A 6 4.12 17.45 -6.65
N ARG A 7 3.49 18.28 -7.48
CA ARG A 7 3.97 19.63 -7.83
C ARG A 7 3.63 20.70 -6.80
N ALA A 8 2.73 20.40 -5.87
CA ALA A 8 2.33 21.29 -4.79
C ALA A 8 2.40 20.53 -3.45
N PRO A 9 2.59 21.22 -2.31
CA PRO A 9 2.60 20.56 -1.02
C PRO A 9 1.33 19.74 -0.84
N TRP A 10 1.47 18.48 -0.44
CA TRP A 10 0.33 17.58 -0.25
C TRP A 10 0.45 16.86 1.07
N HIS A 11 -0.66 16.83 1.80
CA HIS A 11 -0.81 16.09 3.04
C HIS A 11 -2.06 15.22 2.93
N GLY A 12 -1.92 13.93 3.18
CA GLY A 12 -3.03 13.00 3.13
C GLY A 12 -2.66 11.62 3.64
N ALA A 13 -3.48 10.65 3.27
CA ALA A 13 -3.27 9.25 3.65
C ALA A 13 -3.11 8.38 2.40
N VAL A 14 -2.08 7.54 2.41
CA VAL A 14 -1.90 6.47 1.43
C VAL A 14 -2.63 5.25 1.94
N LYS A 15 -3.68 4.83 1.22
CA LYS A 15 -4.49 3.66 1.55
C LYS A 15 -4.19 2.54 0.55
N PHE A 16 -3.85 1.38 1.07
CA PHE A 16 -3.69 0.18 0.26
C PHE A 16 -5.02 -0.54 0.14
N ASP A 17 -5.26 -1.15 -1.02
CA ASP A 17 -6.49 -1.92 -1.21
C ASP A 17 -6.45 -3.20 -0.36
N ARG A 18 -7.63 -3.76 -0.10
CA ARG A 18 -7.78 -5.09 0.50
C ARG A 18 -7.98 -6.13 -0.62
N PRO A 19 -7.79 -7.44 -0.37
CA PRO A 19 -8.15 -8.48 -1.33
C PRO A 19 -9.67 -8.52 -1.55
N ARG A 20 -10.21 -7.68 -2.43
CA ARG A 20 -11.66 -7.51 -2.66
C ARG A 20 -12.30 -8.79 -3.19
N HIS A 21 -11.59 -9.58 -4.01
CA HIS A 21 -12.05 -10.88 -4.47
C HIS A 21 -12.48 -11.78 -3.30
N ARG A 22 -11.67 -11.83 -2.24
CA ARG A 22 -11.93 -12.65 -1.06
C ARG A 22 -12.86 -11.94 -0.08
N ASP A 23 -12.58 -10.68 0.22
CA ASP A 23 -13.18 -9.97 1.34
C ASP A 23 -14.59 -9.43 0.99
N LEU A 24 -14.82 -9.07 -0.28
CA LEU A 24 -16.10 -8.56 -0.78
C LEU A 24 -16.86 -9.62 -1.60
N PHE A 25 -16.20 -10.24 -2.58
CA PHE A 25 -16.87 -11.16 -3.51
C PHE A 25 -16.88 -12.62 -3.03
N ARG A 26 -16.21 -12.93 -1.91
CA ARG A 26 -16.12 -14.28 -1.32
C ARG A 26 -15.60 -15.34 -2.29
N LEU A 27 -14.77 -14.92 -3.25
CA LEU A 27 -14.12 -15.80 -4.21
C LEU A 27 -12.84 -16.39 -3.60
N PRO A 28 -12.51 -17.65 -3.91
CA PRO A 28 -11.34 -18.32 -3.34
C PRO A 28 -10.00 -17.80 -3.90
N VAL A 29 -10.02 -17.23 -5.11
CA VAL A 29 -8.83 -16.69 -5.78
C VAL A 29 -9.20 -15.44 -6.58
N ASP A 30 -8.20 -14.62 -6.88
CA ASP A 30 -8.34 -13.53 -7.85
C ASP A 30 -8.38 -14.11 -9.27
N TYR A 31 -9.56 -14.12 -9.89
CA TYR A 31 -9.76 -14.70 -11.22
C TYR A 31 -9.40 -13.67 -12.30
N PRO A 32 -8.43 -13.96 -13.20
CA PRO A 32 -8.00 -13.02 -14.23
C PRO A 32 -9.13 -12.52 -15.14
N ARG A 33 -10.18 -13.34 -15.34
CA ARG A 33 -11.34 -13.00 -16.17
C ARG A 33 -12.33 -12.04 -15.50
N ILE A 34 -12.25 -11.87 -14.17
CA ILE A 34 -13.04 -10.91 -13.38
C ILE A 34 -12.28 -9.58 -13.21
N ASN A 35 -11.03 -9.50 -13.72
CA ASN A 35 -10.11 -8.40 -13.46
C ASN A 35 -10.40 -7.09 -14.24
N GLN A 36 -11.67 -6.71 -14.35
CA GLN A 36 -12.06 -5.32 -14.62
C GLN A 36 -11.76 -4.41 -13.41
N PHE A 37 -11.41 -4.99 -12.25
CA PHE A 37 -10.98 -4.29 -11.03
C PHE A 37 -9.60 -4.77 -10.56
N PRO A 38 -8.50 -4.22 -11.11
CA PRO A 38 -7.14 -4.63 -10.76
C PRO A 38 -6.83 -4.53 -9.27
N GLU A 39 -6.35 -5.66 -8.71
CA GLU A 39 -5.75 -5.77 -7.38
C GLU A 39 -4.21 -5.75 -7.50
N TRP A 40 -3.63 -4.63 -7.95
CA TRP A 40 -2.18 -4.55 -8.20
C TRP A 40 -1.31 -4.81 -6.97
N PHE A 41 -1.74 -4.31 -5.81
CA PHE A 41 -1.17 -4.65 -4.52
C PHE A 41 -2.28 -4.57 -3.49
N THR A 42 -2.45 -5.62 -2.70
CA THR A 42 -3.42 -5.68 -1.62
C THR A 42 -2.73 -5.97 -0.30
N ALA A 43 -3.14 -5.23 0.73
CA ALA A 43 -2.78 -5.51 2.10
C ALA A 43 -3.86 -6.42 2.69
N ALA A 44 -3.46 -7.57 3.23
CA ALA A 44 -4.37 -8.51 3.86
C ALA A 44 -4.43 -8.24 5.38
N ALA A 45 -5.66 -8.13 5.89
CA ALA A 45 -5.89 -8.16 7.34
C ALA A 45 -5.25 -9.41 7.97
N GLY A 46 -4.66 -9.24 9.16
CA GLY A 46 -3.92 -10.27 9.88
C GLY A 46 -2.48 -10.51 9.39
N GLN A 47 -2.02 -9.83 8.33
CA GLN A 47 -0.65 -9.92 7.85
C GLN A 47 0.19 -8.73 8.31
N ALA A 48 1.47 -8.99 8.58
CA ALA A 48 2.45 -7.95 8.89
C ALA A 48 3.32 -7.64 7.68
N TYR A 49 3.59 -6.36 7.48
CA TYR A 49 4.36 -5.80 6.37
C TYR A 49 5.53 -5.01 6.91
N ARG A 50 6.67 -5.12 6.23
CA ARG A 50 7.84 -4.29 6.46
C ARG A 50 7.78 -3.13 5.47
N VAL A 51 7.59 -1.92 6.00
CA VAL A 51 7.39 -0.70 5.22
C VAL A 51 8.59 0.23 5.40
N ARG A 52 9.16 0.71 4.30
CA ARG A 52 10.27 1.68 4.29
C ARG A 52 9.91 2.89 3.45
N LEU A 53 10.15 4.08 4.00
CA LEU A 53 9.85 5.38 3.40
C LEU A 53 11.15 6.08 2.98
N GLY A 54 11.52 5.97 1.71
CA GLY A 54 12.75 6.55 1.15
C GLY A 54 13.94 5.61 1.23
N ALA A 55 14.94 5.89 0.38
CA ALA A 55 16.21 5.17 0.38
C ALA A 55 17.00 5.55 1.65
N GLY A 56 17.19 4.60 2.56
CA GLY A 56 17.97 4.79 3.79
C GLY A 56 17.16 4.90 5.08
N ALA A 57 15.84 5.08 5.01
CA ALA A 57 15.01 5.03 6.20
C ALA A 57 14.98 3.62 6.82
N ALA A 58 14.95 3.55 8.15
CA ALA A 58 14.75 2.31 8.86
C ALA A 58 13.35 1.76 8.54
N PRO A 59 13.24 0.50 8.09
CA PRO A 59 11.94 -0.12 7.85
C PRO A 59 11.18 -0.33 9.15
N GLN A 60 9.87 -0.10 9.09
CA GLN A 60 8.97 -0.26 10.22
C GLN A 60 7.94 -1.35 9.94
N ILE A 61 7.47 -2.02 10.98
CA ILE A 61 6.40 -3.02 10.84
C ILE A 61 5.05 -2.31 10.86
N ARG A 62 4.17 -2.72 9.95
CA ARG A 62 2.77 -2.29 9.84
C ARG A 62 1.86 -3.50 9.68
N THR A 63 0.66 -3.44 10.24
CA THR A 63 -0.36 -4.47 9.99
C THR A 63 -1.09 -4.17 8.67
N GLY A 64 -1.68 -5.18 8.06
CA GLY A 64 -2.51 -4.99 6.87
C GLY A 64 -3.70 -4.07 7.14
N GLU A 65 -4.30 -4.15 8.32
CA GLU A 65 -5.38 -3.25 8.76
C GLU A 65 -4.93 -1.78 8.76
N ALA A 66 -3.73 -1.49 9.27
CA ALA A 66 -3.18 -0.14 9.28
C ALA A 66 -2.97 0.38 7.85
N LEU A 67 -2.42 -0.45 6.96
CA LEU A 67 -2.22 -0.12 5.55
C LEU A 67 -3.55 0.12 4.80
N ILE A 68 -4.60 -0.66 5.11
CA ILE A 68 -5.94 -0.47 4.54
C ILE A 68 -6.60 0.81 5.09
N ALA A 69 -6.47 1.07 6.39
CA ALA A 69 -7.05 2.26 7.03
C ALA A 69 -6.41 3.55 6.50
N GLY A 70 -5.09 3.49 6.25
CA GLY A 70 -4.31 4.54 5.62
C GLY A 70 -3.18 5.05 6.50
N GLU A 71 -2.02 5.28 5.88
CA GLU A 71 -0.85 5.84 6.53
C GLU A 71 -0.66 7.30 6.12
N SER A 72 -0.38 8.18 7.08
CA SER A 72 -0.13 9.60 6.81
C SER A 72 1.10 9.77 5.92
N CYS A 73 0.98 10.63 4.92
CA CYS A 73 2.05 10.96 4.00
C CYS A 73 2.01 12.45 3.68
N ALA A 74 3.19 13.06 3.71
CA ALA A 74 3.41 14.45 3.35
C ALA A 74 4.40 14.49 2.17
N LEU A 75 4.09 15.31 1.17
CA LEU A 75 4.95 15.61 0.03
C LEU A 75 5.27 17.12 0.05
N PRO A 76 6.54 17.52 -0.09
CA PRO A 76 6.96 18.92 0.02
C PRO A 76 6.47 19.80 -1.12
N GLY A 77 6.18 19.25 -2.31
CA GLY A 77 5.54 19.98 -3.40
C GLY A 77 6.48 20.62 -4.41
N ASP A 78 7.59 19.97 -4.72
CA ASP A 78 8.64 20.43 -5.62
C ASP A 78 8.96 19.38 -6.70
N GLY A 79 8.08 18.37 -6.85
CA GLY A 79 8.33 17.20 -7.69
C GLY A 79 9.18 16.12 -7.03
N ALA A 80 9.60 16.27 -5.77
CA ALA A 80 10.31 15.21 -5.05
C ALA A 80 9.50 13.91 -5.02
N VAL A 81 10.20 12.80 -5.17
CA VAL A 81 9.61 11.46 -5.16
C VAL A 81 9.80 10.85 -3.77
N VAL A 82 8.69 10.44 -3.15
CA VAL A 82 8.72 9.60 -1.97
C VAL A 82 8.55 8.14 -2.37
N TRP A 83 9.52 7.32 -1.96
CA TRP A 83 9.57 5.90 -2.29
C TRP A 83 9.05 5.07 -1.12
N TRP A 84 8.08 4.21 -1.39
CA TRP A 84 7.59 3.24 -0.43
C TRP A 84 8.00 1.84 -0.87
N THR A 85 8.80 1.16 -0.05
CA THR A 85 9.03 -0.28 -0.18
C THR A 85 8.11 -0.98 0.81
N ILE A 86 7.26 -1.87 0.32
CA ILE A 86 6.38 -2.70 1.12
C ILE A 86 6.74 -4.15 0.82
N GLU A 87 7.19 -4.86 1.84
CA GLU A 87 7.57 -6.27 1.76
C GLU A 87 6.65 -7.06 2.68
N THR A 88 6.10 -8.17 2.17
CA THR A 88 5.42 -9.14 3.02
C THR A 88 6.48 -9.76 3.94
N ARG A 89 6.17 -9.86 5.23
CA ARG A 89 6.98 -10.72 6.08
C ARG A 89 6.66 -12.15 5.66
N ALA A 90 7.59 -12.82 4.97
CA ALA A 90 7.50 -14.26 4.80
C ALA A 90 7.42 -14.90 6.19
N LYS A 91 6.53 -15.88 6.35
CA LYS A 91 6.47 -16.71 7.54
C LYS A 91 7.75 -17.50 7.69
#